data_AF-A0A540VST9-F1
#
_entry.id   AF-A0A540VST9-F1
#
_cell.length_a   1.000
_cell.length_b   1.000
_cell.length_c   1.000
_cell.angle_alpha   90.00
_cell.angle_beta   90.00
_cell.angle_gamma   90.00
#
_symmetry.space_group_name_H-M   'P 1'
#
loop_
_entity.id
_entity.type
_entity.pdbx_description
1 polymer ?
#
loop_
_entity_poly.entity_id
_entity_poly.type
_entity_poly.pdbx_seq_one_letter_code
_entity_poly.pdbx_strand_id
1 'polypeptide(L)'
;TEGPAILRKPQVRAYLDECAEALSQKADVTEERVMRQIGHIAFSDIRKMFDSDGNLKSIHELDDATASAVQTVRALAADSQGRGAEAEVLQTREIKLVDKVRALEMLAKIHQMYVERRETKHAGLEDLLRDIQDSENNTPMARLRAREQRGSVES
;
A
#
# COMPACT_ATOMS: atom_id res chain seq x y z
N THR A 1 -7.28 -8.88 -28.00
CA THR A 1 -7.57 -8.26 -26.69
C THR A 1 -7.41 -6.76 -26.81
N GLU A 2 -8.51 -6.02 -26.95
CA GLU A 2 -8.49 -4.58 -27.26
C GLU A 2 -8.27 -3.68 -26.04
N GLY A 3 -8.44 -4.22 -24.82
CA GLY A 3 -8.30 -3.47 -23.56
C GLY A 3 -6.99 -2.68 -23.39
N PRO A 4 -5.79 -3.30 -23.59
CA PRO A 4 -4.52 -2.59 -23.47
C PRO A 4 -4.31 -1.47 -24.51
N ALA A 5 -4.93 -1.59 -25.68
CA ALA A 5 -4.82 -0.59 -26.75
C ALA A 5 -5.67 0.66 -26.46
N ILE A 6 -6.81 0.49 -25.78
CA ILE A 6 -7.72 1.59 -25.42
C ILE A 6 -7.11 2.46 -24.31
N LEU A 7 -6.45 1.86 -23.32
CA LEU A 7 -5.80 2.58 -22.21
C LEU A 7 -4.58 3.41 -22.64
N ARG A 8 -4.01 3.14 -23.82
CA ARG A 8 -2.89 3.91 -24.39
C ARG A 8 -3.36 5.15 -25.16
N LYS A 9 -4.67 5.29 -25.42
CA LYS A 9 -5.21 6.47 -26.10
C LYS A 9 -5.12 7.68 -25.16
N PRO A 10 -4.46 8.80 -25.56
CA PRO A 10 -4.25 9.95 -24.69
C PRO A 10 -5.55 10.53 -24.11
N GLN A 11 -6.63 10.52 -24.91
CA GLN A 11 -7.95 11.02 -24.52
C GLN A 11 -8.57 10.20 -23.38
N VAL A 12 -8.42 8.86 -23.45
CA VAL A 12 -8.93 7.95 -22.42
C VAL A 12 -8.12 8.12 -21.14
N ARG A 13 -6.80 8.30 -21.26
CA ARG A 13 -5.93 8.52 -20.11
C ARG A 13 -6.25 9.83 -19.39
N ALA A 14 -6.37 10.92 -20.14
CA ALA A 14 -6.72 12.24 -19.60
C ALA A 14 -8.07 12.22 -18.86
N TYR A 15 -9.09 11.55 -19.43
CA TYR A 15 -10.39 11.41 -18.79
C TYR A 15 -10.35 10.62 -17.48
N LEU A 16 -9.54 9.55 -17.43
CA LEU A 16 -9.35 8.76 -16.22
C LEU A 16 -8.63 9.55 -15.13
N ASP A 17 -7.59 10.30 -15.50
CA ASP A 17 -6.82 11.12 -14.57
C ASP A 17 -7.72 12.25 -13.99
N GLU A 18 -8.52 12.92 -14.82
CA GLU A 18 -9.49 13.94 -14.39
C GLU A 18 -10.57 13.38 -13.46
N CYS A 19 -11.12 12.20 -13.78
CA CYS A 19 -12.09 11.52 -12.93
C CYS A 19 -11.47 11.11 -11.58
N ALA A 20 -10.23 10.62 -11.58
CA ALA A 20 -9.50 10.27 -10.36
C ALA A 20 -9.25 11.50 -9.48
N GLU A 21 -8.89 12.62 -10.09
CA GLU A 21 -8.65 13.89 -9.40
C GLU A 21 -9.94 14.50 -8.83
N ALA A 22 -11.04 14.46 -9.58
CA ALA A 22 -12.34 14.90 -9.08
C ALA A 22 -12.85 14.04 -7.91
N LEU A 23 -12.55 12.73 -7.93
CA LEU A 23 -12.87 11.82 -6.82
C LEU A 23 -11.99 12.07 -5.60
N SER A 24 -10.68 12.28 -5.79
CA SER A 24 -9.75 12.55 -4.68
C SER A 24 -10.08 13.87 -3.98
N GLN A 25 -10.44 14.91 -4.74
CA GLN A 25 -10.89 16.20 -4.21
C GLN A 25 -12.20 16.08 -3.41
N LYS A 26 -13.18 15.32 -3.92
CA LYS A 26 -14.45 15.09 -3.20
C LYS A 26 -14.27 14.26 -1.93
N ALA A 27 -13.35 13.30 -1.95
CA ALA A 27 -13.06 12.43 -0.80
C ALA A 27 -12.07 13.07 0.19
N ASP A 28 -11.41 14.16 -0.17
CA ASP A 28 -10.30 14.78 0.57
C ASP A 28 -9.17 13.74 0.90
N VAL A 29 -9.00 12.76 0.02
CA VAL A 29 -7.97 11.70 0.14
C VAL A 29 -6.96 11.93 -0.98
N THR A 30 -6.06 12.88 -0.79
CA THR A 30 -4.92 13.08 -1.69
C THR A 30 -3.76 12.17 -1.30
N GLU A 31 -2.86 11.89 -2.24
CA GLU A 31 -1.68 11.05 -2.00
C GLU A 31 -0.79 11.64 -0.90
N GLU A 32 -0.63 12.97 -0.84
CA GLU A 32 0.13 13.66 0.20
C GLU A 32 -0.50 13.47 1.58
N ARG A 33 -1.83 13.52 1.67
CA ARG A 33 -2.53 13.28 2.94
C ARG A 33 -2.35 11.85 3.41
N VAL A 34 -2.46 10.88 2.51
CA VAL A 34 -2.23 9.47 2.82
C VAL A 34 -0.79 9.25 3.32
N MET A 35 0.21 9.75 2.60
CA MET A 35 1.61 9.64 3.00
C MET A 35 1.86 10.29 4.37
N ARG A 36 1.28 11.46 4.63
CA ARG A 36 1.39 12.15 5.93
C ARG A 36 0.84 11.30 7.07
N GLN A 37 -0.34 10.72 6.90
CA GLN A 37 -0.98 9.90 7.94
C GLN A 37 -0.22 8.59 8.20
N ILE A 38 0.27 7.91 7.16
CA ILE A 38 1.12 6.73 7.32
C ILE A 38 2.42 7.13 8.04
N GLY A 39 3.00 8.28 7.68
CA GLY A 39 4.17 8.86 8.36
C GLY A 39 3.96 9.09 9.85
N HIS A 40 2.82 9.65 10.25
CA HIS A 40 2.49 9.87 11.67
C HIS A 40 2.49 8.55 12.47
N ILE A 41 1.92 7.48 11.91
CA ILE A 41 1.93 6.16 12.54
C ILE A 41 3.35 5.59 12.56
N ALA A 42 4.04 5.60 11.41
CA ALA A 42 5.36 5.02 11.21
C ALA A 42 6.45 5.69 12.05
N PHE A 43 6.28 6.97 12.40
CA PHE A 43 7.22 7.75 13.21
C PHE A 43 6.63 8.20 14.55
N SER A 44 5.56 7.53 15.00
CA SER A 44 4.94 7.78 16.29
C SER A 44 5.95 7.64 17.44
N ASP A 45 5.86 8.56 18.41
CA ASP A 45 6.69 8.62 19.61
C ASP A 45 5.80 8.60 20.85
N ILE A 46 5.88 7.52 21.62
CA ILE A 46 5.05 7.32 22.82
C ILE A 46 5.29 8.39 23.88
N ARG A 47 6.49 9.00 23.93
CA ARG A 47 6.82 10.04 24.93
C ARG A 47 5.95 11.28 24.78
N LYS A 48 5.44 11.55 23.57
CA LYS A 48 4.55 12.69 23.31
C LYS A 48 3.18 12.55 23.95
N MET A 49 2.79 11.32 24.33
CA MET A 49 1.53 11.04 25.04
C MET A 49 1.59 11.36 26.53
N PHE A 50 2.77 11.69 27.06
CA PHE A 50 2.97 12.02 28.46
C PHE A 50 3.26 13.51 28.64
N ASP A 51 2.81 14.06 29.77
CA ASP A 51 3.18 15.41 30.22
C ASP A 51 4.56 15.41 30.89
N SER A 52 4.98 16.57 31.41
CA SER A 52 6.26 16.74 32.12
C SER A 52 6.34 15.93 33.40
N ASP A 53 5.20 15.63 34.01
CA ASP A 53 5.09 14.93 35.28
C ASP A 53 5.00 13.41 35.10
N GLY A 54 4.97 12.94 33.84
CA GLY A 54 4.91 11.53 33.49
C GLY A 54 3.48 10.97 33.48
N ASN A 55 2.46 11.81 33.52
CA ASN A 55 1.07 11.39 33.39
C ASN A 55 0.63 11.35 31.93
N LEU A 56 -0.31 10.45 31.61
CA LEU A 56 -0.92 10.42 30.28
C LEU A 56 -1.76 11.66 30.05
N LYS A 57 -1.44 12.38 28.98
CA LYS A 57 -2.21 13.52 28.48
C LYS A 57 -3.66 13.13 28.20
N SER A 58 -4.54 14.12 28.32
CA SER A 58 -5.93 13.96 27.90
C SER A 58 -6.02 13.83 26.37
N ILE A 59 -7.05 13.16 25.86
CA ILE A 59 -7.20 12.91 24.41
C ILE A 59 -7.19 14.21 23.60
N HIS A 60 -7.74 15.30 24.16
CA HIS A 60 -7.79 16.62 23.52
C HIS A 60 -6.43 17.35 23.49
N GLU A 61 -5.45 16.89 24.27
CA GLU A 61 -4.11 17.48 24.35
C GLU A 61 -3.09 16.76 23.46
N LEU A 62 -3.49 15.65 22.84
CA LEU A 62 -2.67 14.94 21.87
C LEU A 62 -2.61 15.73 20.57
N ASP A 63 -1.41 15.92 20.04
CA ASP A 63 -1.24 16.46 18.69
C ASP A 63 -1.76 15.47 17.64
N ASP A 64 -2.18 15.99 16.48
CA ASP A 64 -2.79 15.19 15.41
C ASP A 64 -1.95 13.97 15.00
N ALA A 65 -0.61 14.10 14.99
CA ALA A 65 0.27 13.00 14.64
C ALA A 65 0.24 11.90 15.70
N THR A 66 0.38 12.27 16.97
CA THR A 66 0.31 11.32 18.09
C THR A 66 -1.08 10.68 18.20
N ALA A 67 -2.15 11.46 18.00
CA ALA A 67 -3.53 10.97 18.01
C ALA A 67 -3.80 9.95 16.90
N SER A 68 -3.29 10.19 15.68
CA SER A 68 -3.47 9.28 14.54
C SER A 68 -2.85 7.89 14.73
N ALA A 69 -1.89 7.77 15.66
CA ALA A 69 -1.23 6.51 15.98
C ALA A 69 -1.96 5.69 17.06
N VAL A 70 -3.04 6.21 17.65
CA VAL A 70 -3.81 5.52 18.70
C VAL A 70 -4.82 4.56 18.06
N GLN A 71 -4.71 3.28 18.41
CA GLN A 71 -5.66 2.24 18.00
C GLN A 71 -6.81 2.09 19.02
N THR A 72 -6.51 2.18 20.31
CA THR A 72 -7.51 1.96 21.37
C THR A 72 -7.13 2.74 22.62
N VAL A 73 -8.12 3.35 23.26
CA VAL A 73 -8.01 3.95 24.60
C VAL A 73 -9.01 3.27 25.52
N ARG A 74 -8.56 2.80 26.67
CA ARG A 74 -9.41 2.30 27.74
C ARG A 74 -9.13 3.09 29.00
N ALA A 75 -10.18 3.59 29.63
CA ALA A 75 -10.12 4.22 30.93
C ALA A 75 -11.07 3.47 31.86
N LEU A 76 -10.54 2.87 32.92
CA LEU A 76 -11.33 2.36 34.03
C LEU A 76 -11.20 3.36 35.18
N ALA A 77 -12.32 3.92 35.62
CA ALA A 77 -12.41 4.54 36.93
C ALA A 77 -12.82 3.45 37.92
N ALA A 78 -11.92 3.11 38.84
CA ALA A 78 -12.27 2.29 39.98
C ALA A 78 -12.61 3.21 41.15
N ASP A 79 -13.82 3.06 41.70
CA ASP A 79 -14.14 3.65 42.99
C ASP A 79 -13.25 2.97 44.03
N SER A 80 -12.35 3.73 44.67
CA SER A 80 -11.70 3.24 45.88
C SER A 80 -12.77 2.87 46.89
N GLN A 81 -12.64 1.73 47.56
CA GLN A 81 -13.48 1.40 48.71
C GLN A 81 -13.12 2.30 49.90
N GLY A 82 -13.50 3.57 49.83
CA GLY A 82 -13.39 4.55 50.91
C GLY A 82 -14.77 5.10 51.24
N ARG A 83 -15.22 4.96 52.49
CA ARG A 83 -16.43 5.64 52.97
C ARG A 83 -16.08 7.09 53.31
N GLY A 84 -16.55 8.06 52.52
CA GLY A 84 -16.47 9.49 52.84
C GLY A 84 -15.92 10.35 51.69
N ALA A 85 -15.58 11.62 52.01
CA ALA A 85 -15.13 12.65 51.07
C ALA A 85 -13.70 12.45 50.50
N GLU A 86 -13.03 11.34 50.85
CA GLU A 86 -11.65 11.00 50.44
C GLU A 86 -11.61 9.74 49.55
N ALA A 87 -12.65 9.49 48.76
CA ALA A 87 -12.58 8.44 47.74
C ALA A 87 -11.61 8.88 46.62
N GLU A 88 -10.36 8.41 46.66
CA GLU A 88 -9.43 8.57 45.56
C GLU A 88 -9.89 7.71 44.38
N VAL A 89 -10.37 8.37 43.31
CA VAL A 89 -10.71 7.67 42.06
C VAL A 89 -9.41 7.23 41.39
N LEU A 90 -9.04 5.95 41.56
CA LEU A 90 -7.95 5.35 40.82
C LEU A 90 -8.39 5.19 39.35
N GLN A 91 -7.84 6.02 38.47
CA GLN A 91 -8.05 5.91 37.03
C GLN A 91 -6.92 5.11 36.39
N THR A 92 -7.22 3.90 35.94
CA THR A 92 -6.30 3.11 35.12
C THR A 92 -6.55 3.44 33.65
N ARG A 93 -5.51 3.87 32.92
CA ARG A 93 -5.57 4.15 31.49
C ARG A 93 -4.66 3.20 30.71
N GLU A 94 -5.22 2.53 29.72
CA GLU A 94 -4.50 1.65 28.77
C GLU A 94 -4.61 2.25 27.37
N ILE A 95 -3.47 2.42 26.69
CA ILE A 95 -3.41 2.90 25.31
C ILE A 95 -2.73 1.85 24.45
N LYS A 96 -3.39 1.49 23.34
CA LYS A 96 -2.82 0.63 22.31
C LYS A 96 -2.51 1.46 21.07
N LEU A 97 -1.28 1.34 20.58
CA LEU A 97 -0.85 1.99 19.34
C LEU A 97 -1.11 1.11 18.12
N VAL A 98 -1.28 1.75 16.97
CA VAL A 98 -1.31 1.09 15.66
C VAL A 98 0.05 0.43 15.39
N ASP A 99 0.06 -0.64 14.60
CA ASP A 99 1.26 -1.35 14.20
C ASP A 99 2.20 -0.46 13.37
N LYS A 100 3.28 -0.01 14.01
CA LYS A 100 4.34 0.83 13.43
C LYS A 100 5.13 0.10 12.35
N VAL A 101 5.31 -1.22 12.46
CA VAL A 101 6.09 -2.01 11.50
C VAL A 101 5.36 -2.05 10.16
N ARG A 102 4.05 -2.30 10.19
CA ARG A 102 3.23 -2.29 8.97
C ARG A 102 3.22 -0.92 8.29
N ALA A 103 3.17 0.17 9.05
CA ALA A 103 3.24 1.53 8.50
C ALA A 103 4.59 1.81 7.81
N LEU A 104 5.71 1.39 8.43
CA LEU A 104 7.04 1.50 7.84
C LEU A 104 7.18 0.66 6.56
N GLU A 105 6.60 -0.54 6.52
CA GLU A 105 6.58 -1.39 5.33
C GLU A 105 5.80 -0.73 4.19
N MET A 106 4.65 -0.11 4.48
CA MET A 106 3.87 0.65 3.49
C MET A 106 4.68 1.82 2.92
N LEU A 107 5.37 2.59 3.76
CA LEU A 107 6.24 3.68 3.29
C LEU A 107 7.39 3.15 2.43
N ALA A 108 8.05 2.07 2.86
CA ALA A 108 9.14 1.45 2.11
C ALA A 108 8.68 0.94 0.73
N LYS A 109 7.43 0.44 0.61
CA LYS A 109 6.82 0.08 -0.68
C LYS A 109 6.55 1.30 -1.55
N ILE A 110 5.95 2.36 -0.99
CA ILE A 110 5.68 3.62 -1.71
C ILE A 110 6.98 4.23 -2.25
N HIS A 111 8.04 4.22 -1.44
CA HIS A 111 9.37 4.72 -1.81
C HIS A 111 10.23 3.72 -2.59
N GLN A 112 9.69 2.56 -2.97
CA GLN A 112 10.39 1.53 -3.75
C GLN A 112 11.74 1.09 -3.13
N MET A 113 11.81 1.07 -1.79
CA MET A 113 13.02 0.63 -1.06
C MET A 113 13.26 -0.87 -1.17
N TYR A 114 12.24 -1.64 -1.58
CA TYR A 114 12.35 -3.06 -1.84
C TYR A 114 12.58 -3.32 -3.33
N VAL A 115 13.58 -4.14 -3.64
CA VAL A 115 13.76 -4.69 -4.98
C VAL A 115 13.16 -6.09 -4.98
N GLU A 116 12.04 -6.28 -5.67
CA GLU A 116 11.47 -7.62 -5.86
C GLU A 116 12.31 -8.37 -6.90
N ARG A 117 13.14 -9.32 -6.43
CA ARG A 117 13.87 -10.22 -7.33
C ARG A 117 12.91 -11.29 -7.82
N ARG A 118 12.57 -11.25 -9.11
CA ARG A 118 11.84 -12.33 -9.77
C ARG A 118 12.82 -13.27 -10.45
N GLU A 119 12.87 -14.51 -9.98
CA GLU A 119 13.54 -15.59 -10.70
C GLU A 119 12.64 -16.00 -11.87
N THR A 120 13.06 -15.70 -13.10
CA THR A 120 12.41 -16.23 -14.29
C THR A 120 12.86 -17.67 -14.52
N LYS A 121 11.92 -18.56 -14.85
CA LYS A 121 12.22 -19.96 -15.18
C LYS A 121 13.13 -20.12 -16.40
N HIS A 122 13.20 -19.09 -17.25
CA HIS A 122 14.19 -19.00 -18.32
C HIS A 122 15.45 -18.36 -17.72
N ALA A 123 16.51 -19.15 -17.61
CA ALA A 123 17.76 -18.78 -16.94
C ALA A 123 18.63 -17.83 -17.77
N GLY A 124 18.17 -17.41 -18.95
CA GLY A 124 18.86 -16.42 -19.76
C GLY A 124 18.19 -16.22 -21.12
N LEU A 125 18.74 -15.26 -21.88
CA LEU A 125 18.37 -15.01 -23.27
C LEU A 125 18.49 -16.29 -24.12
N GLU A 126 19.41 -17.18 -23.75
CA GLU A 126 19.66 -18.45 -24.44
C GLU A 126 18.48 -19.43 -24.38
N ASP A 127 17.80 -19.52 -23.23
CA ASP A 127 16.61 -20.38 -23.09
C ASP A 127 15.43 -19.82 -23.88
N LEU A 128 15.27 -18.49 -23.87
CA LEU A 128 14.25 -17.78 -24.62
C LEU A 128 14.46 -17.91 -26.14
N LEU A 129 15.72 -17.86 -26.59
CA LEU A 129 16.08 -18.09 -27.99
C LEU A 129 15.83 -19.54 -28.41
N ARG A 130 16.07 -20.51 -27.51
CA ARG A 130 15.81 -21.93 -27.75
C ARG A 130 14.31 -22.20 -27.89
N ASP A 131 13.48 -21.67 -27.00
CA ASP A 131 12.02 -21.79 -27.09
C ASP A 131 11.46 -21.14 -28.38
N ILE A 132 12.05 -20.04 -28.84
CA ILE A 132 11.70 -19.41 -30.13
C ILE A 132 12.13 -20.27 -31.33
N GLN A 133 13.28 -20.95 -31.24
CA GLN A 133 13.77 -21.86 -32.28
C GLN A 133 12.96 -23.17 -32.33
N ASP A 134 12.56 -23.69 -31.18
CA ASP A 134 11.81 -24.93 -31.02
C ASP A 134 10.30 -24.73 -31.24
N SER A 135 9.81 -23.48 -31.28
CA SER A 135 8.45 -23.19 -31.70
C SER A 135 8.23 -23.70 -33.14
N GLU A 136 7.23 -24.58 -33.33
CA GLU A 136 6.98 -25.30 -34.59
C GLU A 136 6.87 -24.39 -35.82
N ASN A 137 6.61 -23.09 -35.65
CA ASN A 137 6.49 -22.10 -36.73
C ASN A 137 7.81 -21.50 -37.23
N ASN A 138 8.95 -21.76 -36.55
CA ASN A 138 10.22 -21.11 -36.89
C ASN A 138 11.22 -22.02 -37.63
N THR A 139 10.94 -23.32 -37.73
CA THR A 139 11.82 -24.26 -38.45
C THR A 139 11.76 -24.02 -39.98
N PRO A 140 12.87 -24.18 -40.71
CA PRO A 140 12.88 -24.07 -42.17
C PRO A 140 11.84 -24.98 -42.85
N MET A 141 11.61 -26.17 -42.29
CA MET A 141 10.62 -27.13 -42.77
C MET A 141 9.17 -26.67 -42.56
N ALA A 142 8.86 -26.03 -41.43
CA ALA A 142 7.53 -25.47 -41.20
C ALA A 142 7.24 -24.27 -42.11
N ARG A 143 8.26 -23.44 -42.40
CA ARG A 143 8.15 -22.34 -43.37
C ARG A 143 7.90 -22.85 -44.80
N LEU A 144 8.52 -23.97 -45.18
CA LEU A 144 8.29 -24.63 -46.46
C LEU A 144 6.86 -25.19 -46.56
N ARG A 145 6.41 -25.93 -45.54
CA ARG A 145 5.02 -26.47 -45.47
C ARG A 145 3.96 -25.36 -45.52
N ALA A 146 4.17 -24.25 -44.80
CA ALA A 146 3.26 -23.10 -44.83
C ALA A 146 3.26 -22.35 -46.18
N ARG A 147 4.29 -22.53 -47.01
CA ARG A 147 4.41 -21.93 -48.36
C ARG A 147 3.79 -22.85 -49.42
N GLU A 148 3.96 -24.16 -49.27
CA GLU A 148 3.31 -25.19 -50.10
C GLU A 148 1.78 -25.17 -49.93
N GLN A 149 1.29 -25.04 -48.69
CA GLN A 149 -0.16 -24.93 -48.41
C GLN A 149 -0.81 -23.64 -48.94
N ARG A 150 -0.04 -22.56 -49.16
CA ARG A 150 -0.54 -21.34 -49.81
C ARG A 150 -0.55 -21.45 -51.33
N GLY A 151 0.44 -22.12 -51.91
CA GLY A 151 0.53 -22.35 -53.36
C GLY A 151 -0.55 -23.29 -53.90
N SER A 152 -1.13 -24.17 -53.07
CA SER A 152 -2.20 -25.10 -53.47
C SER A 152 -3.62 -24.53 -53.36
N VAL A 153 -3.80 -23.31 -52.85
CA VAL A 153 -5.11 -22.65 -52.71
C VAL A 153 -5.33 -21.60 -53.82
N GLU A 154 -4.27 -21.23 -54.55
CA GLU A 154 -4.30 -20.26 -55.65
C GLU A 154 -4.27 -20.91 -57.06
N SER A 155 -4.39 -22.25 -57.14
CA SER A 155 -4.51 -23.03 -58.39
C SER A 155 -5.85 -23.76 -58.47
#